data_AF-A0A069DHH0-F1
#
_entry.id   AF-A0A069DHH0-F1
#
_cell.length_a   1.000
_cell.length_b   1.000
_cell.length_c   1.000
_cell.angle_alpha   90.00
_cell.angle_beta   90.00
_cell.angle_gamma   90.00
#
_symmetry.space_group_name_H-M   'P 1'
#
loop_
_entity.id
_entity.type
_entity.pdbx_description
1 polymer ?
#
loop_
_entity_poly.entity_id
_entity_poly.type
_entity_poly.pdbx_seq_one_letter_code
_entity_poly.pdbx_strand_id
1 'polypeptide(L)'
;MESAKFRTFYNLSIILGVILIVSGLILFIPRSVRSDTPDSYFYHIFILRYVLPISGTLLILIGSSMYSIYRTLKEEINALTEKLNLIERESRK
;
A
#
# COMPACT_ATOMS: atom_id res chain seq x y z
N MET A 1 10.77 11.41 -13.70
CA MET A 1 11.19 10.03 -13.36
C MET A 1 10.67 9.57 -11.99
N GLU A 2 10.67 10.42 -10.96
CA GLU A 2 10.15 10.08 -9.62
C GLU A 2 8.64 9.78 -9.58
N SER A 3 7.84 10.55 -10.31
CA SER A 3 6.38 10.34 -10.39
C SER A 3 5.99 8.95 -10.91
N ALA A 4 6.82 8.34 -11.76
CA ALA A 4 6.60 6.98 -12.25
C ALA A 4 6.92 5.95 -11.17
N LYS A 5 8.00 6.15 -10.41
CA LYS A 5 8.38 5.27 -9.29
C LYS A 5 7.31 5.23 -8.20
N PHE A 6 6.76 6.39 -7.80
CA PHE A 6 5.68 6.45 -6.81
C PHE A 6 4.38 5.79 -7.30
N ARG A 7 4.06 5.93 -8.59
CA ARG A 7 2.89 5.26 -9.19
C ARG A 7 3.09 3.75 -9.25
N THR A 8 4.28 3.28 -9.60
CA THR A 8 4.63 1.85 -9.57
C THR A 8 4.57 1.30 -8.15
N PHE A 9 5.12 2.02 -7.17
CA PHE A 9 5.05 1.63 -5.76
C PHE A 9 3.60 1.50 -5.29
N TYR A 10 2.76 2.51 -5.55
CA TYR A 10 1.33 2.46 -5.25
C TYR A 10 0.67 1.22 -5.86
N ASN A 11 0.84 1.00 -7.16
CA ASN A 11 0.24 -0.16 -7.84
C ASN A 11 0.72 -1.48 -7.24
N LEU A 12 2.01 -1.61 -6.93
CA LEU A 12 2.57 -2.80 -6.29
C LEU A 12 2.00 -3.01 -4.88
N SER A 13 1.90 -1.95 -4.07
CA SER A 13 1.28 -2.02 -2.74
C SER A 13 -0.17 -2.50 -2.81
N ILE A 14 -0.95 -2.02 -3.79
CA ILE A 14 -2.32 -2.49 -4.00
C ILE A 14 -2.36 -3.96 -4.40
N ILE A 15 -1.57 -4.35 -5.41
CA ILE A 15 -1.55 -5.74 -5.92
C ILE A 15 -1.14 -6.71 -4.81
N LEU A 16 -0.04 -6.43 -4.11
CA LEU A 16 0.44 -7.26 -3.01
C LEU A 16 -0.55 -7.29 -1.84
N GLY A 17 -1.18 -6.15 -1.53
CA GLY A 17 -2.18 -6.08 -0.47
C GLY A 17 -3.40 -6.94 -0.77
N VAL A 18 -3.89 -6.92 -2.02
CA VAL A 18 -4.99 -7.78 -2.48
C VAL A 18 -4.59 -9.25 -2.42
N ILE A 19 -3.38 -9.61 -2.86
CA ILE A 19 -2.87 -11.00 -2.78
C ILE A 19 -2.86 -11.50 -1.33
N LEU A 20 -2.41 -10.67 -0.39
CA LEU A 20 -2.40 -11.01 1.05
C LEU A 20 -3.81 -11.21 1.60
N ILE A 21 -4.74 -10.32 1.25
CA ILE A 21 -6.15 -10.43 1.66
C ILE A 21 -6.76 -11.73 1.12
N VAL A 22 -6.64 -11.98 -0.19
CA VAL A 22 -7.20 -13.19 -0.81
C VAL A 22 -6.57 -14.44 -0.21
N SER A 23 -5.26 -14.44 0.02
CA SER A 23 -4.55 -15.57 0.63
C SER A 23 -5.07 -15.87 2.04
N GLY A 24 -5.30 -14.84 2.86
CA GLY A 24 -5.92 -15.00 4.18
C GLY A 24 -7.36 -15.50 4.10
N LEU A 25 -8.16 -15.01 3.15
CA LEU A 25 -9.53 -15.46 2.93
C LEU A 25 -9.61 -16.92 2.46
N ILE A 26 -8.66 -17.40 1.66
CA ILE A 26 -8.59 -18.81 1.26
C ILE A 26 -8.39 -19.72 2.49
N LEU A 27 -7.69 -19.26 3.51
CA LEU A 27 -7.54 -19.98 4.78
C LEU A 27 -8.86 -20.02 5.59
N PHE A 28 -9.91 -19.29 5.18
CA PHE A 28 -11.23 -19.46 5.77
C PHE A 28 -11.98 -20.71 5.32
N ILE A 29 -11.54 -21.34 4.22
CA ILE A 29 -12.20 -22.52 3.68
C ILE A 29 -11.88 -23.71 4.61
N PRO A 30 -12.90 -24.41 5.16
CA PRO A 30 -12.66 -25.55 6.02
C PRO A 30 -11.93 -26.66 5.24
N ARG A 31 -10.88 -27.21 5.85
CA ARG A 31 -10.09 -28.31 5.28
C ARG A 31 -10.24 -29.55 6.14
N SER A 32 -10.36 -30.70 5.48
CA SER A 32 -10.22 -31.99 6.14
C SER A 32 -8.76 -32.18 6.55
N VAL A 33 -8.52 -32.32 7.84
CA VAL A 33 -7.21 -32.62 8.43
C VAL A 33 -7.22 -34.05 8.95
N ARG A 34 -6.06 -34.72 8.91
CA ARG A 34 -5.92 -36.06 9.46
C ARG A 34 -5.91 -36.01 10.99
N SER A 35 -6.27 -37.10 11.64
CA SER A 35 -6.33 -37.18 13.10
C SER A 35 -4.98 -37.05 13.81
N ASP A 36 -3.87 -37.24 13.08
CA ASP A 36 -2.48 -37.12 13.56
C ASP A 36 -1.92 -35.70 13.40
N THR A 37 -2.74 -34.73 12.98
CA THR A 37 -2.29 -33.35 12.77
C THR A 37 -1.96 -32.68 14.11
N PRO A 38 -0.73 -32.13 14.29
CA PRO A 38 -0.34 -31.51 15.54
C PRO A 38 -1.10 -30.21 15.82
N ASP A 39 -1.39 -29.92 17.10
CA ASP A 39 -2.14 -28.73 17.52
C ASP A 39 -1.54 -27.41 17.01
N SER A 40 -0.21 -27.34 16.92
CA SER A 40 0.52 -26.18 16.39
C SER A 40 0.07 -25.78 14.99
N TYR A 41 -0.33 -26.75 14.16
CA TYR A 41 -0.86 -26.48 12.81
C TYR A 41 -2.12 -25.60 12.86
N PHE A 42 -3.03 -25.87 13.79
CA PHE A 42 -4.27 -25.11 13.93
C PHE A 42 -4.01 -23.69 14.39
N TYR A 43 -3.08 -23.48 15.33
CA TYR A 43 -2.67 -22.15 15.76
C TYR A 43 -2.04 -21.36 14.62
N HIS A 44 -1.14 -21.97 13.83
CA HIS A 44 -0.52 -21.29 12.69
C HIS A 44 -1.55 -20.87 11.64
N ILE A 45 -2.48 -21.76 11.28
CA ILE A 45 -3.55 -21.43 10.32
C ILE A 45 -4.46 -20.35 10.88
N PHE A 46 -4.85 -20.43 12.15
CA PHE A 46 -5.68 -19.42 12.80
C PHE A 46 -5.01 -18.04 12.78
N ILE A 47 -3.72 -17.95 13.13
CA ILE A 47 -2.97 -16.70 13.10
C ILE A 47 -2.88 -16.16 11.67
N LEU A 48 -2.47 -16.98 10.70
CA LEU A 48 -2.32 -16.56 9.30
C LEU A 48 -3.62 -16.06 8.69
N ARG A 49 -4.76 -16.66 9.07
CA ARG A 49 -6.10 -16.29 8.64
C ARG A 49 -6.47 -14.84 8.96
N TYR A 50 -5.91 -14.26 10.02
CA TYR A 50 -6.12 -12.85 10.38
C TYR A 50 -4.93 -11.95 10.03
N VAL A 51 -3.70 -12.45 10.18
CA VAL A 51 -2.49 -11.65 9.92
C VAL A 51 -2.35 -11.31 8.43
N LEU A 52 -2.68 -12.25 7.53
CA LEU A 52 -2.58 -11.99 6.09
C LEU A 52 -3.56 -10.90 5.61
N PRO A 53 -4.87 -10.94 5.93
CA PRO A 53 -5.76 -9.85 5.54
C PRO A 53 -5.41 -8.51 6.17
N ILE A 54 -5.08 -8.50 7.47
CA ILE A 54 -4.71 -7.26 8.17
C ILE A 54 -3.47 -6.62 7.55
N SER A 55 -2.42 -7.40 7.31
CA SER A 55 -1.19 -6.90 6.67
C SER A 55 -1.45 -6.41 5.24
N GLY A 56 -2.32 -7.09 4.48
CA GLY A 56 -2.73 -6.64 3.15
C GLY A 56 -3.48 -5.31 3.17
N THR A 57 -4.41 -5.12 4.10
CA THR A 57 -5.11 -3.85 4.30
C THR A 57 -4.15 -2.72 4.71
N LEU A 58 -3.24 -2.98 5.65
CA LEU A 58 -2.22 -2.02 6.07
C LEU A 58 -1.32 -1.61 4.90
N LEU A 59 -0.90 -2.55 4.07
CA LEU A 59 -0.07 -2.27 2.90
C LEU A 59 -0.78 -1.35 1.89
N ILE A 60 -2.08 -1.60 1.65
CA ILE A 60 -2.91 -0.73 0.81
C ILE A 60 -3.04 0.67 1.39
N LEU A 61 -3.28 0.79 2.70
CA LEU A 61 -3.39 2.07 3.39
C LEU A 61 -2.09 2.87 3.31
N ILE A 62 -0.95 2.24 3.57
CA ILE A 62 0.37 2.88 3.49
C ILE A 62 0.65 3.33 2.05
N GLY A 63 0.46 2.44 1.07
CA GLY A 63 0.67 2.76 -0.34
C GLY A 63 -0.19 3.94 -0.80
N SER A 64 -1.46 3.96 -0.40
CA SER A 64 -2.41 5.03 -0.73
C SER A 64 -2.03 6.36 -0.06
N SER A 65 -1.68 6.31 1.23
CA SER A 65 -1.29 7.50 1.99
C SER A 65 -0.02 8.14 1.43
N MET A 66 1.01 7.33 1.14
CA MET A 66 2.24 7.82 0.52
C MET A 66 2.00 8.45 -0.84
N TYR A 67 1.14 7.83 -1.67
CA TYR A 67 0.80 8.37 -2.99
C TYR A 67 0.08 9.72 -2.88
N SER A 68 -0.86 9.84 -1.93
CA SER A 68 -1.56 11.10 -1.67
C SER A 68 -0.61 12.20 -1.21
N ILE A 69 0.26 11.91 -0.23
CA ILE A 69 1.25 12.87 0.29
C ILE A 69 2.18 13.34 -0.83
N TYR A 70 2.69 12.41 -1.64
CA TYR A 70 3.55 12.74 -2.77
C TYR A 70 2.85 13.67 -3.76
N ARG A 71 1.57 13.41 -4.06
CA ARG A 71 0.79 14.24 -4.97
C ARG A 71 0.60 15.65 -4.42
N THR A 72 0.20 15.79 -3.16
CA THR A 72 0.04 17.10 -2.51
C THR A 72 1.34 17.90 -2.51
N LEU A 73 2.45 17.28 -2.10
CA LEU A 73 3.77 17.92 -2.11
C LEU A 73 4.17 18.39 -3.51
N LYS A 74 3.92 17.56 -4.53
CA LYS A 74 4.24 17.90 -5.92
C LYS A 74 3.41 19.09 -6.42
N GLU A 75 2.13 19.14 -6.06
CA GLU A 75 1.24 20.25 -6.41
C GLU A 75 1.70 21.56 -5.72
N GLU A 76 2.07 21.49 -4.43
CA GLU A 76 2.61 22.65 -3.70
C GLU A 76 3.93 23.16 -4.27
N ILE A 77 4.88 22.27 -4.58
CA ILE A 77 6.18 22.65 -5.18
C ILE A 77 5.97 23.33 -6.54
N ASN A 78 5.07 22.81 -7.37
CA ASN A 78 4.76 23.41 -8.66
C ASN A 78 4.16 24.81 -8.48
N ALA A 79 3.23 24.98 -7.55
CA ALA A 79 2.64 26.28 -7.24
C ALA A 79 3.67 27.29 -6.71
N LEU A 80 4.60 26.85 -5.85
CA LEU A 80 5.70 27.69 -5.38
C LEU A 80 6.63 28.11 -6.52
N THR A 81 6.97 27.18 -7.40
CA THR A 81 7.84 27.43 -8.56
C THR A 81 7.21 28.44 -9.51
N GLU A 82 5.90 28.34 -9.75
CA GLU A 82 5.16 29.28 -10.58
C GLU A 82 5.13 30.70 -9.96
N LYS A 83 4.88 30.79 -8.65
CA LYS A 83 4.94 32.07 -7.92
C LYS A 83 6.33 32.71 -7.97
N LEU A 84 7.40 31.93 -7.80
CA LEU A 84 8.78 32.41 -7.92
C LEU A 84 9.07 32.96 -9.32
N ASN A 85 8.66 32.23 -10.37
CA ASN A 85 8.85 32.67 -11.75
C ASN A 85 8.08 33.96 -12.08
N LEU A 86 6.89 34.17 -11.49
CA LEU A 86 6.13 35.41 -11.62
C LEU A 86 6.86 36.59 -10.97
N ILE A 87 7.32 36.42 -9.73
CA ILE A 87 8.07 37.44 -8.99
C ILE A 87 9.37 37.81 -9.72
N GLU A 88 10.10 36.83 -10.25
CA GLU A 88 11.34 37.09 -10.99
C GLU A 88 11.09 37.89 -12.28
N ARG A 89 9.96 37.65 -12.96
CA ARG A 89 9.55 38.41 -14.14
C ARG A 89 9.15 39.83 -13.82
N GLU A 90 8.49 40.06 -12.69
CA GLU A 90 8.12 41.40 -12.22
C GLU A 90 9.34 42.19 -11.75
N SER A 91 10.30 41.55 -11.07
CA SER A 91 11.53 42.19 -10.62
C SER A 91 12.50 42.57 -11.74
N ARG A 92 12.36 42.01 -12.95
CA ARG A 92 13.18 42.36 -14.12
C ARG A 92 12.58 43.46 -15.01
N LYS A 93 11.36 43.92 -14.71
CA LYS A 93 10.73 45.08 -15.35
C LYS A 93 11.00 46.34 -14.55
#